data_AF-A0A7U9RIY8-F1
#
_entry.id   AF-A0A7U9RIY8-F1
#
_cell.length_a   1.000
_cell.length_b   1.000
_cell.length_c   1.000
_cell.angle_alpha   90.00
_cell.angle_beta   90.00
_cell.angle_gamma   90.00
#
_symmetry.space_group_name_H-M   'P 1'
#
loop_
_entity.id
_entity.type
_entity.pdbx_description
1 polymer ?
#
loop_
_entity_poly.entity_id
_entity_poly.type
_entity_poly.pdbx_seq_one_letter_code
_entity_poly.pdbx_strand_id
1 'polypeptide(L)'
;MPETCDIREGGLKCHDQTAGKYFLHKISLYGRKFFLYSLALVFSYIVTKYVFSACILADDLQSTTSTPLSECISLGSIFATFGSAVIAVLSLTSSSQISSFDQKLAILQYQFSTDKTSKWMRWEFLPRQSRKHIQKRQYQYYRLDNAELCFEIENKKISLPIPTCRKDFIDLSIFSAWWKMCRYKSSYSAYIYKRDCIADFLIWNCLHSMYKNIILYRISEFFISIGAAFIINSIVFAFSYR
;
A
#
# COMPACT_ATOMS: atom_id res chain seq x y z
N MET A 1 -13.04 1.20 -29.95
CA MET A 1 -13.51 1.16 -28.55
C MET A 1 -13.20 -0.22 -28.00
N PRO A 2 -12.90 -0.37 -26.69
CA PRO A 2 -12.75 -1.70 -26.10
C PRO A 2 -14.04 -2.52 -26.30
N GLU A 3 -13.92 -3.78 -26.70
CA GLU A 3 -15.08 -4.63 -27.06
C GLU A 3 -15.45 -5.63 -25.94
N THR A 4 -14.47 -6.00 -25.11
CA THR A 4 -14.64 -6.96 -24.01
C THR A 4 -14.44 -6.33 -22.63
N CYS A 5 -14.18 -5.03 -22.59
CA CYS A 5 -13.92 -4.27 -21.37
C CYS A 5 -14.87 -3.08 -21.24
N ASP A 6 -15.74 -3.14 -20.23
CA ASP A 6 -16.66 -2.06 -19.87
C ASP A 6 -16.29 -1.41 -18.54
N ILE A 7 -16.47 -0.10 -18.45
CA ILE A 7 -16.34 0.63 -17.19
C ILE A 7 -17.70 0.72 -16.49
N ARG A 8 -17.74 0.33 -15.22
CA ARG A 8 -18.88 0.59 -14.34
C ARG A 8 -18.56 1.78 -13.47
N GLU A 9 -19.37 2.81 -13.55
CA GLU A 9 -19.18 4.03 -12.76
C GLU A 9 -19.33 3.75 -11.26
N GLY A 10 -18.44 4.39 -10.49
CA GLY A 10 -18.50 4.39 -9.03
C GLY A 10 -19.56 5.38 -8.52
N GLY A 11 -19.84 5.33 -7.22
CA GLY A 11 -20.82 6.23 -6.61
C GLY A 11 -20.94 6.07 -5.10
N LEU A 12 -21.63 7.02 -4.49
CA LEU A 12 -21.99 6.94 -3.08
C LEU A 12 -23.22 6.04 -2.93
N LYS A 13 -23.06 4.89 -2.26
CA LYS A 13 -24.16 3.98 -1.97
C LYS A 13 -24.52 4.06 -0.49
N CYS A 14 -25.82 4.17 -0.22
CA CYS A 14 -26.35 3.97 1.12
C CYS A 14 -26.38 2.46 1.41
N HIS A 15 -25.89 2.07 2.58
CA HIS A 15 -25.90 0.70 3.03
C HIS A 15 -26.50 0.62 4.43
N ASP A 16 -27.43 -0.31 4.61
CA ASP A 16 -27.91 -0.71 5.94
C ASP A 16 -26.88 -1.64 6.59
N GLN A 17 -25.73 -1.07 6.95
CA GLN A 17 -24.73 -1.78 7.75
C GLN A 17 -25.04 -1.63 9.24
N THR A 18 -24.75 -2.67 10.03
CA THR A 18 -24.81 -2.58 11.49
C THR A 18 -23.57 -1.87 12.03
N ALA A 19 -23.73 -1.12 13.12
CA ALA A 19 -22.64 -0.38 13.76
C ALA A 19 -21.41 -1.24 14.09
N GLY A 20 -21.63 -2.51 14.44
CA GLY A 20 -20.56 -3.47 14.71
C GLY A 20 -19.68 -3.77 13.50
N LYS A 21 -20.26 -3.96 12.31
CA LYS A 21 -19.49 -4.25 11.08
C LYS A 21 -18.60 -3.07 10.68
N TYR A 22 -19.11 -1.85 10.82
CA TYR A 22 -18.33 -0.63 10.57
C TYR A 22 -17.16 -0.49 11.56
N PHE A 23 -17.42 -0.72 12.84
CA PHE A 23 -16.39 -0.63 13.89
C PHE A 23 -15.30 -1.70 13.72
N LEU A 24 -15.70 -2.95 13.46
CA LEU A 24 -14.78 -4.05 13.17
C LEU A 24 -13.90 -3.76 11.94
N HIS A 25 -14.48 -3.19 10.88
CA HIS A 25 -13.72 -2.83 9.69
C HIS A 25 -12.66 -1.75 9.99
N LYS A 26 -13.05 -0.70 10.74
CA LYS A 26 -12.09 0.33 11.17
C LYS A 26 -10.99 -0.25 12.06
N ILE A 27 -11.34 -1.04 13.08
CA ILE A 27 -10.35 -1.69 13.94
C ILE A 27 -9.41 -2.56 13.11
N SER A 28 -9.93 -3.35 12.16
CA SER A 28 -9.10 -4.20 11.31
C SER A 28 -8.08 -3.37 10.50
N LEU A 29 -8.52 -2.25 9.90
CA LEU A 29 -7.64 -1.38 9.11
C LEU A 29 -6.56 -0.69 9.96
N TYR A 30 -6.96 -0.04 11.06
CA TYR A 30 -6.02 0.66 11.95
C TYR A 30 -5.13 -0.32 12.72
N GLY A 31 -5.71 -1.44 13.18
CA GLY A 31 -5.00 -2.50 13.88
C GLY A 31 -3.94 -3.15 13.01
N ARG A 32 -4.22 -3.41 11.72
CA ARG A 32 -3.20 -3.94 10.80
C ARG A 32 -2.03 -2.97 10.61
N LYS A 33 -2.30 -1.67 10.49
CA LYS A 33 -1.23 -0.66 10.40
C LYS A 33 -0.39 -0.64 11.67
N PHE A 34 -1.03 -0.54 12.83
CA PHE A 34 -0.36 -0.55 14.12
C PHE A 34 0.50 -1.79 14.31
N PHE A 35 -0.03 -2.97 13.97
CA PHE A 35 0.69 -4.23 14.03
C PHE A 35 1.95 -4.23 13.14
N LEU A 36 1.85 -3.74 11.90
CA LEU A 36 3.01 -3.66 11.00
C LEU A 36 4.09 -2.71 11.54
N TYR A 37 3.72 -1.55 12.08
CA TYR A 37 4.68 -0.63 12.71
C TYR A 37 5.33 -1.24 13.94
N SER A 38 4.54 -1.91 14.79
CA SER A 38 5.06 -2.62 15.96
C SER A 38 6.03 -3.73 15.58
N LEU A 39 5.73 -4.49 14.52
CA LEU A 39 6.60 -5.55 14.01
C LEU A 39 7.92 -4.98 13.46
N ALA A 40 7.88 -3.87 12.72
CA ALA A 40 9.07 -3.17 12.26
C ALA A 40 9.95 -2.67 13.43
N LEU A 41 9.33 -2.15 14.49
CA LEU A 41 10.04 -1.70 15.69
C LEU A 41 10.69 -2.86 16.44
N VAL A 42 9.96 -3.95 16.68
CA VAL A 42 10.50 -5.14 17.35
C VAL A 42 11.61 -5.78 16.52
N PHE A 43 11.43 -5.90 15.21
CA PHE A 43 12.45 -6.45 14.31
C PHE A 43 13.74 -5.61 14.34
N SER A 44 13.63 -4.29 14.17
CA SER A 44 14.80 -3.40 14.23
C SER A 44 15.45 -3.43 15.62
N TYR A 45 14.67 -3.50 16.70
CA TYR A 45 15.20 -3.65 18.06
C TYR A 45 16.02 -4.93 18.23
N ILE A 46 15.52 -6.07 17.76
CA ILE A 46 16.24 -7.36 17.84
C ILE A 46 17.56 -7.28 17.06
N VAL A 47 17.54 -6.73 15.84
CA VAL A 47 18.73 -6.58 15.01
C VAL A 47 19.74 -5.63 15.66
N THR A 48 19.30 -4.46 16.12
CA THR A 48 20.16 -3.50 16.81
C THR A 48 20.77 -4.13 18.06
N LYS A 49 19.97 -4.80 18.90
CA LYS A 49 20.48 -5.50 20.10
C LYS A 49 21.49 -6.58 19.74
N TYR A 50 21.23 -7.37 18.70
CA TYR A 50 22.14 -8.43 18.27
C TYR A 50 23.49 -7.85 17.82
N VAL A 51 23.50 -6.78 17.03
CA VAL A 51 24.74 -6.16 16.57
C VAL A 51 25.47 -5.46 17.71
N PHE A 52 24.77 -4.73 18.58
CA PHE A 52 25.38 -4.14 19.78
C PHE A 52 26.00 -5.22 20.67
N SER A 53 25.29 -6.33 20.90
CA SER A 53 25.81 -7.45 21.67
C SER A 53 27.02 -8.10 21.00
N ALA A 54 27.00 -8.32 19.69
CA ALA A 54 28.10 -8.97 18.97
C ALA A 54 29.36 -8.10 18.90
N CYS A 55 29.21 -6.79 18.71
CA CYS A 55 30.34 -5.87 18.64
C CYS A 55 30.91 -5.54 20.02
N ILE A 56 30.06 -5.38 21.04
CA ILE A 56 30.51 -4.91 22.36
C ILE A 56 30.93 -6.08 23.27
N LEU A 57 30.21 -7.23 23.29
CA LEU A 57 30.67 -8.39 24.10
C LEU A 57 31.92 -9.07 23.53
N ALA A 58 32.21 -8.91 22.23
CA ALA A 58 33.44 -9.46 21.65
C ALA A 58 34.69 -8.78 22.23
N ASP A 59 34.63 -7.48 22.50
CA ASP A 59 35.72 -6.73 23.12
C ASP A 59 35.74 -6.87 24.66
N ASP A 60 34.58 -7.04 25.30
CA ASP A 60 34.46 -7.12 26.77
C ASP A 60 34.96 -8.45 27.39
N LEU A 61 35.16 -9.50 26.58
CA LEU A 61 35.75 -10.75 27.07
C LEU A 61 37.22 -10.59 27.50
N GLN A 62 37.87 -9.47 27.14
CA GLN A 62 39.27 -9.19 27.44
C GLN A 62 39.50 -8.08 28.48
N SER A 63 38.49 -7.29 28.86
CA SER A 63 38.69 -6.19 29.80
C SER A 63 37.52 -6.00 30.75
N THR A 64 37.80 -6.02 32.05
CA THR A 64 36.83 -5.88 33.15
C THR A 64 36.47 -4.40 33.37
N THR A 65 36.05 -3.70 32.32
CA THR A 65 35.78 -2.25 32.38
C THR A 65 34.57 -1.90 31.55
N SER A 66 33.64 -1.17 32.19
CA SER A 66 32.44 -0.56 31.62
C SER A 66 32.57 -0.22 30.14
N THR A 67 31.65 -0.72 29.33
CA THR A 67 31.52 -0.44 27.90
C THR A 67 31.72 1.05 27.61
N PRO A 68 32.72 1.44 26.79
CA PRO A 68 33.02 2.83 26.58
C PRO A 68 31.89 3.48 25.77
N LEU A 69 31.29 4.54 26.36
CA LEU A 69 30.19 5.30 25.77
C LEU A 69 30.48 5.75 24.31
N SER A 70 31.74 6.02 23.98
CA SER A 70 32.19 6.40 22.64
C SER A 70 31.88 5.34 21.58
N GLU A 71 32.03 4.05 21.90
CA GLU A 71 31.77 2.95 20.96
C GLU A 71 30.28 2.77 20.73
N CYS A 72 29.47 2.89 21.79
CA CYS A 72 28.00 2.87 21.70
C CYS A 72 27.47 4.01 20.83
N ILE A 73 28.02 5.22 20.98
CA ILE A 73 27.67 6.38 20.16
C ILE A 73 28.10 6.17 18.70
N SER A 74 29.31 5.67 18.46
CA SER A 74 29.81 5.38 17.12
C SER A 74 28.91 4.37 16.40
N LEU A 75 28.62 3.23 17.03
CA LEU A 75 27.75 2.21 16.45
C LEU A 75 26.31 2.73 16.25
N GLY A 76 25.79 3.50 17.20
CA GLY A 76 24.50 4.17 17.05
C GLY A 76 24.45 5.14 15.86
N SER A 77 25.55 5.86 15.60
CA SER A 77 25.66 6.76 14.44
C SER A 77 25.68 6.01 13.11
N ILE A 78 26.33 4.84 13.05
CA ILE A 78 26.34 3.96 11.86
C ILE A 78 24.91 3.47 11.56
N PHE A 79 24.17 3.05 12.58
CA PHE A 79 22.76 2.65 12.40
C PHE A 79 21.85 3.81 11.99
N ALA A 80 22.08 5.02 12.53
CA ALA A 80 21.31 6.20 12.15
C ALA A 80 21.55 6.60 10.70
N THR A 81 22.81 6.54 10.23
CA THR A 81 23.16 6.84 8.83
C THR A 81 22.63 5.77 7.89
N PHE A 82 22.72 4.48 8.26
CA PHE A 82 22.11 3.39 7.51
C PHE A 82 20.58 3.56 7.40
N GLY A 83 19.90 3.80 8.51
CA GLY A 83 18.44 4.02 8.53
C GLY A 83 18.04 5.22 7.66
N SER A 84 18.81 6.31 7.71
CA SER A 84 18.58 7.50 6.88
C SER A 84 18.78 7.23 5.38
N ALA A 85 19.82 6.47 5.01
CA ALA A 85 20.07 6.07 3.63
C ALA A 85 18.94 5.19 3.07
N VAL A 86 18.46 4.23 3.87
CA VAL A 86 17.31 3.38 3.54
C VAL A 86 16.06 4.24 3.30
N ILE A 87 15.76 5.18 4.20
CA ILE A 87 14.63 6.11 4.04
C ILE A 87 14.76 6.91 2.75
N ALA A 88 15.94 7.47 2.46
CA ALA A 88 16.15 8.31 1.28
C ALA A 88 15.92 7.55 -0.03
N VAL A 89 16.57 6.39 -0.20
CA VAL A 89 16.46 5.58 -1.43
C VAL A 89 15.03 5.10 -1.64
N LEU A 90 14.36 4.64 -0.59
CA LEU A 90 13.00 4.14 -0.69
C LEU A 90 11.97 5.26 -0.87
N SER A 91 12.22 6.45 -0.31
CA SER A 91 11.37 7.62 -0.54
C SER A 91 11.41 8.04 -2.01
N LEU A 92 12.60 8.08 -2.62
CA LEU A 92 12.75 8.31 -4.06
C LEU A 92 12.03 7.25 -4.89
N THR A 93 12.20 5.98 -4.52
CA THR A 93 11.53 4.85 -5.19
C THR A 93 10.00 4.99 -5.09
N SER A 94 9.48 5.29 -3.90
CA SER A 94 8.04 5.45 -3.65
C SER A 94 7.44 6.59 -4.48
N SER A 95 8.16 7.71 -4.61
CA SER A 95 7.75 8.85 -5.42
C SER A 95 7.68 8.48 -6.91
N SER A 96 8.68 7.74 -7.40
CA SER A 96 8.69 7.21 -8.77
C SER A 96 7.51 6.26 -9.04
N GLN A 97 7.18 5.39 -8.08
CA GLN A 97 6.03 4.49 -8.20
C GLN A 97 4.69 5.24 -8.26
N ILE A 98 4.54 6.30 -7.46
CA ILE A 98 3.34 7.14 -7.49
C ILE A 98 3.23 7.87 -8.83
N SER A 99 4.29 8.54 -9.28
CA SER A 99 4.29 9.24 -10.57
C SER A 99 3.95 8.29 -11.73
N SER A 100 4.54 7.10 -11.71
CA SER A 100 4.25 6.02 -12.66
C SER A 100 2.80 5.53 -12.59
N PHE A 101 2.16 5.57 -11.42
CA PHE A 101 0.76 5.24 -11.24
C PHE A 101 -0.13 6.36 -11.81
N ASP A 102 0.14 7.62 -11.49
CA ASP A 102 -0.64 8.78 -11.93
C ASP A 102 -0.65 8.89 -13.47
N GLN A 103 0.49 8.66 -14.11
CA GLN A 103 0.60 8.61 -15.58
C GLN A 103 -0.28 7.51 -16.19
N LYS A 104 -0.28 6.31 -15.61
CA LYS A 104 -1.09 5.17 -16.10
C LYS A 104 -2.59 5.41 -15.88
N LEU A 105 -2.95 5.99 -14.74
CA LEU A 105 -4.33 6.40 -14.47
C LEU A 105 -4.79 7.43 -15.51
N ALA A 106 -3.95 8.43 -15.85
CA ALA A 106 -4.28 9.42 -16.86
C ALA A 106 -4.49 8.80 -18.26
N ILE A 107 -3.64 7.85 -18.65
CA ILE A 107 -3.79 7.09 -19.91
C ILE A 107 -5.12 6.32 -19.91
N LEU A 108 -5.43 5.64 -18.81
CA LEU A 108 -6.65 4.86 -18.68
C LEU A 108 -7.89 5.77 -18.71
N GLN A 109 -7.84 6.92 -18.05
CA GLN A 109 -8.89 7.92 -18.12
C GLN A 109 -9.10 8.42 -19.55
N TYR A 110 -8.03 8.74 -20.26
CA TYR A 110 -8.10 9.20 -21.64
C TYR A 110 -8.74 8.16 -22.57
N GLN A 111 -8.45 6.86 -22.38
CA GLN A 111 -8.94 5.80 -23.25
C GLN A 111 -10.45 5.58 -23.15
N PHE A 112 -11.03 5.76 -21.96
CA PHE A 112 -12.44 5.50 -21.72
C PHE A 112 -13.31 6.77 -21.74
N SER A 113 -12.73 7.97 -21.56
CA SER A 113 -13.52 9.19 -21.34
C SER A 113 -14.00 9.71 -22.68
N THR A 114 -15.28 9.51 -22.98
CA THR A 114 -15.91 10.00 -24.22
C THR A 114 -15.90 11.53 -24.28
N ASP A 115 -16.01 12.19 -23.13
CA ASP A 115 -15.82 13.63 -22.96
C ASP A 115 -14.57 13.90 -22.12
N LYS A 116 -13.69 14.78 -22.60
CA LYS A 116 -12.42 15.15 -21.92
C LYS A 116 -12.61 15.73 -20.50
N THR A 117 -13.84 16.02 -20.10
CA THR A 117 -14.21 16.69 -18.85
C THR A 117 -14.64 15.73 -17.73
N SER A 118 -15.09 14.50 -18.04
CA SER A 118 -15.58 13.55 -17.03
C SER A 118 -14.48 12.64 -16.49
N LYS A 119 -13.60 13.17 -15.64
CA LYS A 119 -12.62 12.34 -14.93
C LYS A 119 -13.31 11.53 -13.83
N TRP A 120 -13.27 10.20 -13.91
CA TRP A 120 -13.66 9.34 -12.78
C TRP A 120 -12.58 9.37 -11.71
N MET A 121 -12.65 10.38 -10.84
CA MET A 121 -11.80 10.49 -9.67
C MET A 121 -12.66 10.48 -8.41
N ARG A 122 -12.20 9.71 -7.42
CA ARG A 122 -12.74 9.80 -6.07
C ARG A 122 -12.36 11.14 -5.46
N TRP A 123 -13.30 11.79 -4.79
CA TRP A 123 -12.98 12.93 -3.92
C TRP A 123 -12.12 12.47 -2.75
N GLU A 124 -10.87 12.90 -2.71
CA GLU A 124 -9.90 12.45 -1.70
C GLU A 124 -10.35 12.76 -0.26
N PHE A 125 -11.07 13.86 -0.05
CA PHE A 125 -11.55 14.24 1.28
C PHE A 125 -12.67 13.33 1.80
N LEU A 126 -13.39 12.62 0.92
CA LEU A 126 -14.48 11.74 1.34
C LEU A 126 -13.92 10.41 1.88
N PRO A 127 -14.19 10.06 3.16
CA PRO A 127 -13.82 8.76 3.68
C PRO A 127 -14.62 7.67 2.97
N ARG A 128 -14.01 6.50 2.78
CA ARG A 128 -14.64 5.42 2.00
C ARG A 128 -15.90 4.89 2.67
N GLN A 129 -15.92 4.91 3.99
CA GLN A 129 -17.09 4.59 4.79
C GLN A 129 -17.34 5.74 5.76
N SER A 130 -18.48 6.39 5.62
CA SER A 130 -18.95 7.43 6.53
C SER A 130 -20.22 6.97 7.22
N ARG A 131 -20.49 7.55 8.40
CA ARG A 131 -21.77 7.41 9.09
C ARG A 131 -22.37 8.78 9.30
N LYS A 132 -23.66 8.93 9.06
CA LYS A 132 -24.43 10.13 9.41
C LYS A 132 -25.46 9.75 10.45
N HIS A 133 -25.53 10.54 11.51
CA HIS A 133 -26.58 10.39 12.52
C HIS A 133 -27.88 10.96 11.94
N ILE A 134 -28.95 10.16 11.91
CA ILE A 134 -30.27 10.61 11.43
C ILE A 134 -31.13 10.98 12.64
N GLN A 135 -31.33 10.03 13.56
CA GLN A 135 -32.19 10.16 14.75
C GLN A 135 -31.60 9.36 15.93
N LYS A 136 -32.18 9.50 17.13
CA LYS A 136 -31.72 8.79 18.35
C LYS A 136 -31.48 7.31 18.05
N ARG A 137 -30.23 6.86 18.22
CA ARG A 137 -29.75 5.48 17.98
C ARG A 137 -29.87 4.98 16.52
N GLN A 138 -30.13 5.85 15.55
CA GLN A 138 -30.18 5.51 14.12
C GLN A 138 -29.04 6.21 13.36
N TYR A 139 -28.22 5.39 12.70
CA TYR A 139 -27.13 5.83 11.85
C TYR A 139 -27.35 5.33 10.43
N GLN A 140 -27.14 6.19 9.45
CA GLN A 140 -27.01 5.80 8.05
C GLN A 140 -25.55 5.59 7.72
N TYR A 141 -25.22 4.50 7.04
CA TYR A 141 -23.87 4.22 6.59
C TYR A 141 -23.79 4.45 5.09
N TYR A 142 -22.76 5.19 4.68
CA TYR A 142 -22.48 5.40 3.27
C TYR A 142 -21.16 4.76 2.92
N ARG A 143 -21.12 4.11 1.76
CA ARG A 143 -19.92 3.55 1.16
C ARG A 143 -19.67 4.23 -0.17
N LEU A 144 -18.43 4.67 -0.37
CA LEU A 144 -17.97 5.21 -1.65
C LEU A 144 -17.30 4.09 -2.45
N ASP A 145 -17.95 3.70 -3.55
CA ASP A 145 -17.41 2.73 -4.49
C ASP A 145 -16.68 3.45 -5.60
N ASN A 146 -15.53 2.91 -6.02
CA ASN A 146 -14.79 3.43 -7.16
C ASN A 146 -15.36 2.86 -8.46
N ALA A 147 -15.00 3.48 -9.58
CA ALA A 147 -15.21 2.87 -10.89
C ALA A 147 -14.52 1.50 -10.96
N GLU A 148 -15.12 0.55 -11.68
CA GLU A 148 -14.60 -0.80 -11.87
C GLU A 148 -14.49 -1.13 -13.36
N LEU A 149 -13.41 -1.81 -13.76
CA LEU A 149 -13.29 -2.38 -15.09
C LEU A 149 -13.82 -3.81 -15.08
N CYS A 150 -14.76 -4.08 -15.98
CA CYS A 150 -15.35 -5.39 -16.17
C CYS A 150 -14.76 -6.04 -17.42
N PHE A 151 -13.97 -7.08 -17.24
CA PHE A 151 -13.40 -7.87 -18.32
C PHE A 151 -14.26 -9.12 -18.56
N GLU A 152 -14.69 -9.32 -19.80
CA GLU A 152 -15.38 -10.56 -20.20
C GLU A 152 -14.36 -11.60 -20.67
N ILE A 153 -14.44 -12.80 -20.08
CA ILE A 153 -13.61 -13.95 -20.43
C ILE A 153 -14.55 -15.11 -20.72
N GLU A 154 -14.80 -15.38 -22.00
CA GLU A 154 -15.76 -16.40 -22.46
C GLU A 154 -17.14 -16.24 -21.80
N ASN A 155 -17.43 -16.98 -20.72
CA ASN A 155 -18.69 -16.95 -19.96
C ASN A 155 -18.56 -16.34 -18.55
N LYS A 156 -17.41 -15.76 -18.20
CA LYS A 156 -17.14 -15.18 -16.88
C LYS A 156 -16.85 -13.70 -16.99
N LYS A 157 -17.46 -12.88 -16.13
CA LYS A 157 -17.15 -11.46 -15.98
C LYS A 157 -16.25 -11.23 -14.78
N ILE A 158 -15.15 -10.53 -14.98
CA ILE A 158 -14.20 -10.17 -13.93
C ILE A 158 -14.26 -8.65 -13.72
N SER A 159 -14.89 -8.22 -12.65
CA SER A 159 -14.87 -6.82 -12.21
C SER A 159 -13.65 -6.57 -11.32
N LEU A 160 -12.92 -5.50 -11.61
CA LEU A 160 -11.71 -5.06 -10.90
C LEU A 160 -11.82 -3.57 -10.57
N PRO A 161 -11.65 -3.16 -9.31
CA PRO A 161 -11.80 -1.77 -8.92
C PRO A 161 -10.60 -0.92 -9.40
N ILE A 162 -10.89 0.25 -9.94
CA ILE A 162 -9.86 1.20 -10.37
C ILE A 162 -9.44 2.04 -9.15
N PRO A 163 -8.19 1.94 -8.68
CA PRO A 163 -7.66 2.88 -7.70
C PRO A 163 -7.50 4.24 -8.38
N THR A 164 -8.00 5.30 -7.74
CA THR A 164 -8.00 6.66 -8.30
C THR A 164 -7.14 7.62 -7.50
N CYS A 165 -6.95 7.35 -6.20
CA CYS A 165 -6.20 8.22 -5.29
C CYS A 165 -5.32 7.39 -4.35
N ARG A 166 -4.33 8.03 -3.70
CA ARG A 166 -3.44 7.35 -2.74
C ARG A 166 -4.20 6.70 -1.58
N LYS A 167 -5.33 7.26 -1.14
CA LYS A 167 -6.18 6.65 -0.08
C LYS A 167 -6.75 5.30 -0.50
N ASP A 168 -7.00 5.10 -1.79
CA ASP A 168 -7.44 3.80 -2.32
C ASP A 168 -6.36 2.72 -2.15
N PHE A 169 -5.10 3.14 -2.04
CA PHE A 169 -3.98 2.23 -1.77
C PHE A 169 -4.07 1.61 -0.39
N ILE A 170 -5.00 1.95 0.48
CA ILE A 170 -5.20 1.22 1.74
C ILE A 170 -6.59 0.62 1.77
N ASP A 171 -7.57 1.39 1.31
CA ASP A 171 -8.97 1.03 1.39
C ASP A 171 -9.38 -0.10 0.43
N LEU A 172 -8.74 -0.20 -0.74
CA LEU A 172 -9.03 -1.28 -1.70
C LEU A 172 -8.25 -2.55 -1.40
N SER A 173 -8.88 -3.69 -1.71
CA SER A 173 -8.27 -5.02 -1.68
C SER A 173 -7.35 -5.24 -2.90
N ILE A 174 -6.42 -4.31 -3.13
CA ILE A 174 -5.52 -4.26 -4.30
C ILE A 174 -4.75 -5.56 -4.50
N PHE A 175 -4.23 -6.15 -3.42
CA PHE A 175 -3.50 -7.42 -3.53
C PHE A 175 -4.40 -8.56 -4.05
N SER A 176 -5.66 -8.61 -3.59
CA SER A 176 -6.61 -9.61 -4.08
C SER A 176 -6.98 -9.39 -5.55
N ALA A 177 -7.13 -8.13 -5.98
CA ALA A 177 -7.42 -7.77 -7.36
C ALA A 177 -6.23 -8.10 -8.28
N TRP A 178 -5.01 -7.76 -7.85
CA TRP A 178 -3.76 -8.09 -8.53
C TRP A 178 -3.58 -9.61 -8.67
N TRP A 179 -3.76 -10.37 -7.58
CA TRP A 179 -3.68 -11.83 -7.60
C TRP A 179 -4.73 -12.44 -8.54
N LYS A 180 -5.96 -11.91 -8.52
CA LYS A 180 -7.01 -12.31 -9.46
C LYS A 180 -6.57 -12.09 -10.91
N MET A 181 -6.00 -10.94 -11.24
CA MET A 181 -5.43 -10.69 -12.57
C MET A 181 -4.33 -11.69 -12.93
N CYS A 182 -3.38 -11.96 -12.02
CA CYS A 182 -2.32 -12.94 -12.28
C CYS A 182 -2.89 -14.33 -12.57
N ARG A 183 -3.89 -14.77 -11.79
CA ARG A 183 -4.54 -16.07 -11.96
C ARG A 183 -5.25 -16.20 -13.31
N TYR A 184 -5.95 -15.16 -13.75
CA TYR A 184 -6.72 -15.20 -15.01
C TYR A 184 -5.91 -14.75 -16.24
N LYS A 185 -4.64 -14.38 -16.08
CA LYS A 185 -3.80 -13.85 -17.18
C LYS A 185 -3.73 -14.78 -18.39
N SER A 186 -3.48 -16.08 -18.16
CA SER A 186 -3.33 -17.05 -19.26
C SER A 186 -4.64 -17.25 -20.03
N SER A 187 -5.75 -17.46 -19.31
CA SER A 187 -7.08 -17.61 -19.91
C SER A 187 -7.51 -16.35 -20.66
N TYR A 188 -7.25 -15.17 -20.09
CA TYR A 188 -7.61 -13.90 -20.73
C TYR A 188 -6.80 -13.65 -21.99
N SER A 189 -5.50 -13.92 -21.96
CA SER A 189 -4.64 -13.75 -23.13
C SER A 189 -5.06 -14.68 -24.28
N ALA A 190 -5.37 -15.95 -23.99
CA ALA A 190 -5.86 -16.89 -25.00
C ALA A 190 -7.20 -16.43 -25.62
N TYR A 191 -8.10 -15.89 -24.78
CA TYR A 191 -9.37 -15.35 -25.24
C TYR A 191 -9.20 -14.13 -26.14
N ILE A 192 -8.34 -13.17 -25.77
CA ILE A 192 -8.05 -12.00 -26.60
C ILE A 192 -7.42 -12.41 -27.93
N TYR A 193 -6.43 -13.31 -27.93
CA TYR A 193 -5.78 -13.74 -29.17
C TYR A 193 -6.78 -14.37 -30.15
N LYS A 194 -7.81 -15.05 -29.64
CA LYS A 194 -8.88 -15.63 -30.47
C LYS A 194 -9.80 -14.55 -31.08
N ARG A 195 -9.96 -13.40 -30.43
CA ARG A 195 -10.84 -12.30 -30.88
C ARG A 195 -10.11 -11.13 -31.54
N ASP A 196 -8.77 -11.14 -31.54
CA ASP A 196 -7.92 -10.07 -32.07
C ASP A 196 -8.15 -8.68 -31.43
N CYS A 197 -8.52 -8.65 -30.15
CA CYS A 197 -8.82 -7.41 -29.41
C CYS A 197 -7.56 -6.82 -28.74
N ILE A 198 -6.64 -6.25 -29.52
CA ILE A 198 -5.36 -5.71 -29.01
C ILE A 198 -5.55 -4.61 -27.95
N ALA A 199 -6.58 -3.76 -28.09
CA ALA A 199 -6.84 -2.65 -27.16
C ALA A 199 -7.13 -3.13 -25.73
N ASP A 200 -7.87 -4.22 -25.58
CA ASP A 200 -8.26 -4.78 -24.27
C ASP A 200 -7.05 -5.38 -23.54
N PHE A 201 -6.09 -5.92 -24.30
CA PHE A 201 -4.82 -6.40 -23.76
C PHE A 201 -3.98 -5.26 -23.17
N LEU A 202 -3.96 -4.10 -23.84
CA LEU A 202 -3.26 -2.91 -23.35
C LEU A 202 -3.90 -2.39 -22.06
N ILE A 203 -5.23 -2.36 -21.98
CA ILE A 203 -5.96 -1.94 -20.77
C ILE A 203 -5.67 -2.89 -19.60
N TRP A 204 -5.69 -4.20 -19.84
CA TRP A 204 -5.35 -5.20 -18.83
C TRP A 204 -3.92 -5.03 -18.30
N ASN A 205 -2.94 -4.86 -19.20
CA ASN A 205 -1.55 -4.66 -18.80
C ASN A 205 -1.35 -3.34 -18.07
N CYS A 206 -2.06 -2.28 -18.47
CA CYS A 206 -2.05 -0.99 -17.79
C CYS A 206 -2.55 -1.14 -16.35
N LEU A 207 -3.72 -1.75 -16.16
CA LEU A 207 -4.31 -1.96 -14.82
C LEU A 207 -3.44 -2.88 -13.95
N HIS A 208 -2.89 -3.96 -14.52
CA HIS A 208 -1.97 -4.84 -13.81
C HIS A 208 -0.71 -4.09 -13.35
N SER A 209 -0.15 -3.24 -14.22
CA SER A 209 1.02 -2.42 -13.91
C SER A 209 0.72 -1.36 -12.85
N MET A 210 -0.48 -0.76 -12.86
CA MET A 210 -0.95 0.12 -11.79
C MET A 210 -0.97 -0.59 -10.44
N TYR A 211 -1.57 -1.78 -10.37
CA TYR A 211 -1.59 -2.55 -9.12
C TYR A 211 -0.19 -2.93 -8.64
N LYS A 212 0.72 -3.30 -9.56
CA LYS A 212 2.12 -3.58 -9.21
C LYS A 212 2.80 -2.36 -8.58
N ASN A 213 2.65 -1.18 -9.17
CA ASN A 213 3.24 0.05 -8.62
C ASN A 213 2.70 0.36 -7.22
N ILE A 214 1.41 0.12 -6.98
CA ILE A 214 0.81 0.32 -5.66
C ILE A 214 1.35 -0.68 -4.63
N ILE A 215 1.53 -1.95 -5.02
CA ILE A 215 2.13 -2.96 -4.14
C ILE A 215 3.57 -2.58 -3.81
N LEU A 216 4.37 -2.18 -4.81
CA LEU A 216 5.74 -1.72 -4.60
C LEU A 216 5.80 -0.48 -3.70
N TYR A 217 4.90 0.49 -3.90
CA TYR A 217 4.77 1.65 -3.03
C TYR A 217 4.51 1.25 -1.57
N ARG A 218 3.56 0.34 -1.31
CA ARG A 218 3.27 -0.14 0.05
C ARG A 218 4.47 -0.83 0.68
N ILE A 219 5.23 -1.60 -0.11
CA ILE A 219 6.46 -2.26 0.34
C ILE A 219 7.50 -1.19 0.70
N SER A 220 7.70 -0.18 -0.14
CA SER A 220 8.61 0.94 0.13
C SER A 220 8.23 1.69 1.41
N GLU A 221 6.95 2.03 1.63
CA GLU A 221 6.50 2.67 2.89
C GLU A 221 6.79 1.81 4.12
N PHE A 222 6.63 0.50 4.03
CA PHE A 222 6.95 -0.41 5.12
C PHE A 222 8.44 -0.41 5.45
N PHE A 223 9.31 -0.47 4.44
CA PHE A 223 10.76 -0.40 4.67
C PHE A 223 11.24 0.98 5.13
N ILE A 224 10.60 2.08 4.70
CA ILE A 224 10.85 3.42 5.27
C ILE A 224 10.57 3.41 6.78
N SER A 225 9.50 2.74 7.19
CA SER A 225 9.13 2.60 8.61
C SER A 225 10.17 1.79 9.40
N ILE A 226 10.74 0.74 8.79
CA ILE A 226 11.86 -0.02 9.35
C ILE A 226 13.10 0.89 9.49
N GLY A 227 13.44 1.67 8.46
CA GLY A 227 14.56 2.61 8.50
C GLY A 227 14.41 3.65 9.62
N ALA A 228 13.21 4.20 9.79
CA ALA A 228 12.91 5.13 10.88
C ALA A 228 13.04 4.45 12.27
N ALA A 229 12.59 3.20 12.39
CA ALA A 229 12.73 2.44 13.62
C ALA A 229 14.20 2.16 13.97
N PHE A 230 15.07 1.90 12.97
CA PHE A 230 16.51 1.79 13.19
C PHE A 230 17.14 3.06 13.75
N ILE A 231 16.73 4.24 13.26
CA ILE A 231 17.22 5.53 13.79
C ILE A 231 16.79 5.72 15.25
N ILE A 232 15.51 5.44 15.56
CA ILE A 232 15.00 5.60 16.92
C ILE A 232 15.71 4.63 17.87
N ASN A 233 15.81 3.36 17.50
CA ASN A 233 16.49 2.35 18.31
C ASN A 233 17.98 2.68 18.46
N SER A 234 18.65 3.19 17.43
CA SER A 234 20.07 3.53 17.55
C SER A 234 20.32 4.66 18.53
N ILE A 235 19.44 5.66 18.59
CA ILE A 235 19.49 6.72 19.61
C ILE A 235 19.28 6.13 21.01
N VAL A 236 18.24 5.29 21.18
CA VAL A 236 17.94 4.67 22.48
C VAL A 236 19.12 3.84 22.98
N PHE A 237 19.71 2.99 22.13
CA PHE A 237 20.86 2.16 22.49
C PHE A 237 22.13 2.99 22.70
N ALA A 238 22.42 3.99 21.87
CA ALA A 238 23.61 4.82 22.03
C ALA A 238 23.70 5.50 23.41
N PHE A 239 22.56 5.90 23.99
CA PHE A 239 22.51 6.61 25.28
C PHE A 239 22.10 5.75 26.47
N SER A 240 21.44 4.61 26.25
CA SER A 240 20.87 3.77 27.32
C SER A 240 21.48 2.38 27.42
N TYR A 241 22.32 1.97 26.45
CA TYR A 241 23.05 0.70 26.53
C TYR A 241 24.18 0.86 27.54
N ARG A 242 23.91 0.42 28.77
CA ARG A 242 24.84 0.30 29.89
C ARG A 242 24.67 -1.07 30.51
#